data_AF-A0A1A5WYX7-F1
#
_entry.id   AF-A0A1A5WYX7-F1
#
_cell.length_a   1.000
_cell.length_b   1.000
_cell.length_c   1.000
_cell.angle_alpha   90.00
_cell.angle_beta   90.00
_cell.angle_gamma   90.00
#
_symmetry.space_group_name_H-M   'P 1'
#
loop_
_entity.id
_entity.type
_entity.pdbx_description
1 polymer ?
#
loop_
_entity_poly.entity_id
_entity_poly.type
_entity_poly.pdbx_seq_one_letter_code
_entity_poly.pdbx_strand_id
1 'polypeptide(L)' 'MFDLDGEARERLILWIQHRMEEYGITLEDLESSIAESERQPKYRDAFGNTWNGEGEMPSWLLRYKHAGQDIEHFRC' A
#
# COMPACT_ATOMS: atom_id res chain seq x y z
N MET A 1 13.93 -5.26 13.45
CA MET A 1 13.73 -6.26 12.38
C MET A 1 12.96 -7.37 13.06
N PHE A 2 11.67 -7.56 12.74
CA PHE A 2 10.94 -8.69 13.28
C PHE A 2 11.41 -9.90 12.49
N ASP A 3 12.33 -10.68 13.07
CA ASP A 3 12.62 -12.02 12.61
C ASP A 3 11.30 -12.80 12.75
N LEU A 4 10.57 -12.91 11.65
CA LEU A 4 9.37 -13.73 11.57
C LEU A 4 9.83 -15.19 11.48
N ASP A 5 10.32 -15.72 12.59
CA ASP A 5 10.39 -17.17 12.79
C ASP A 5 9.00 -17.75 12.48
N GLY A 6 8.93 -18.94 11.89
CA GLY A 6 7.67 -19.52 11.40
C GLY A 6 6.52 -19.44 12.41
N GLU A 7 6.83 -19.61 13.69
CA GLU A 7 5.89 -19.47 14.82
C GLU A 7 5.30 -18.06 14.96
N ALA A 8 6.07 -16.99 14.73
CA ALA A 8 5.60 -15.61 14.80
C ALA A 8 4.62 -15.30 13.65
N ARG A 9 4.90 -15.83 12.45
CA ARG A 9 3.99 -15.71 11.30
C ARG A 9 2.70 -16.46 11.54
N GLU A 10 2.76 -17.68 12.07
CA GLU A 10 1.56 -18.49 12.36
C GLU A 10 0.68 -17.82 13.42
N ARG A 11 1.27 -17.30 14.49
CA ARG A 11 0.55 -16.55 15.53
C ARG A 11 -0.11 -15.30 14.97
N LEU A 12 0.56 -14.60 14.05
CA LEU A 12 0.00 -13.42 13.39
C LEU A 12 -1.20 -13.78 12.52
N ILE A 13 -1.13 -14.89 11.78
CA ILE A 13 -2.24 -15.36 10.94
C ILE A 13 -3.46 -15.70 11.81
N LEU A 14 -3.26 -16.44 12.91
CA LEU A 14 -4.34 -16.77 13.84
C LEU A 14 -4.96 -15.52 14.46
N TRP A 15 -4.13 -14.53 14.82
CA TRP A 15 -4.62 -13.26 15.35
C TRP A 15 -5.47 -12.49 14.30
N ILE A 16 -5.05 -12.45 13.04
CA ILE A 16 -5.81 -11.83 11.96
C ILE A 16 -7.15 -12.54 11.76
N GLN A 17 -7.15 -13.89 11.70
CA GLN A 17 -8.38 -14.67 11.54
C GLN A 17 -9.37 -14.43 12.68
N HIS A 18 -8.89 -14.44 13.93
CA HIS A 18 -9.74 -14.15 15.08
C HIS A 18 -10.34 -12.73 15.02
N ARG A 19 -9.57 -11.74 14.59
CA ARG A 19 -10.07 -10.38 14.36
C ARG A 19 -11.08 -10.35 13.22
N MET A 20 -10.86 -11.08 12.14
CA MET A 20 -11.85 -11.17 11.06
C MET A 20 -13.19 -11.72 11.58
N GLU A 21 -13.16 -12.76 12.41
CA GLU A 21 -14.37 -13.30 13.06
C GLU A 21 -15.03 -12.30 14.02
N GLU A 22 -14.24 -11.61 14.86
CA GLU A 22 -14.73 -10.62 15.85
C GLU A 22 -15.54 -9.49 15.20
N TYR A 23 -15.11 -9.03 14.02
CA TYR A 23 -15.77 -7.92 13.29
C TYR A 23 -16.65 -8.38 12.14
N GLY A 24 -16.80 -9.68 11.91
CA GLY A 24 -17.54 -10.22 10.77
C GLY A 24 -16.96 -9.83 9.42
N ILE A 25 -15.63 -9.66 9.34
CA ILE A 25 -14.92 -9.37 8.09
C ILE A 25 -14.80 -10.67 7.30
N THR A 26 -15.39 -10.71 6.12
CA THR A 26 -15.27 -11.86 5.22
C THR A 26 -13.97 -11.79 4.43
N LEU A 27 -13.58 -12.92 3.82
CA LEU A 27 -12.45 -12.91 2.88
C LEU A 27 -12.70 -11.96 1.70
N GLU A 28 -13.95 -11.90 1.21
CA GLU A 28 -14.34 -11.00 0.10
C GLU A 28 -14.19 -9.52 0.49
N ASP A 29 -14.51 -9.15 1.73
CA ASP A 29 -14.29 -7.79 2.25
C ASP A 29 -12.80 -7.45 2.30
N LEU A 30 -11.98 -8.41 2.73
CA LEU A 30 -10.53 -8.25 2.78
C LEU A 30 -9.93 -8.10 1.37
N GLU A 31 -10.31 -8.96 0.43
CA GLU A 31 -9.89 -8.88 -0.98
C GLU A 31 -10.32 -7.54 -1.61
N SER A 32 -11.55 -7.10 -1.36
CA SER A 32 -12.07 -5.82 -1.86
C SER A 32 -11.29 -4.63 -1.30
N SER A 33 -10.95 -4.67 -0.01
CA SER A 33 -10.17 -3.62 0.65
C SER A 33 -8.73 -3.55 0.11
N ILE A 34 -8.09 -4.69 -0.12
CA ILE A 34 -6.75 -4.74 -0.73
C ILE A 34 -6.79 -4.18 -2.14
N ALA A 35 -7.73 -4.65 -2.97
CA ALA A 35 -7.87 -4.17 -4.35
C ALA A 35 -8.15 -2.65 -4.40
N GLU A 36 -8.93 -2.12 -3.45
CA GLU A 36 -9.15 -0.68 -3.35
C GLU A 36 -7.89 0.07 -2.91
N SER A 37 -7.15 -0.46 -1.93
CA SER A 37 -5.86 0.11 -1.52
C SER A 37 -4.83 0.16 -2.65
N GLU A 38 -4.85 -0.80 -3.57
CA GLU A 38 -3.93 -0.80 -4.74
C GLU A 38 -4.32 0.24 -5.79
N ARG A 39 -5.62 0.58 -5.89
CA ARG A 39 -6.12 1.65 -6.77
C ARG A 39 -5.86 3.04 -6.22
N GLN A 40 -5.67 3.18 -4.90
CA GLN A 40 -5.41 4.47 -4.29
C GLN A 40 -4.07 5.06 -4.75
N PRO A 41 -4.02 6.36 -5.06
CA PRO A 41 -2.79 7.00 -5.50
C PRO A 41 -1.80 7.12 -4.35
N LYS A 42 -0.69 6.40 -4.43
CA LYS A 42 0.41 6.47 -3.47
C LYS A 42 1.17 7.79 -3.54
N TYR A 43 1.23 8.40 -4.72
CA TYR A 43 1.93 9.66 -4.96
C TYR A 43 1.00 10.69 -5.61
N ARG A 44 1.09 11.95 -5.20
CA ARG A 44 0.33 13.08 -5.72
C ARG A 44 1.15 14.37 -5.73
N ASP A 45 1.00 15.19 -6.77
CA ASP A 45 1.56 16.54 -6.82
C ASP A 45 0.51 17.66 -6.61
N ALA A 46 0.99 18.91 -6.52
CA ALA A 46 0.14 20.09 -6.36
C ALA A 46 -0.74 20.41 -7.57
N PHE A 47 -0.47 19.79 -8.73
CA PHE A 47 -1.23 19.97 -9.97
C PHE A 47 -2.32 18.91 -10.14
N GLY A 48 -2.49 18.01 -9.15
CA GLY A 48 -3.49 16.96 -9.17
C GLY A 48 -3.07 15.72 -9.94
N ASN A 49 -1.82 15.61 -10.36
CA ASN A 49 -1.32 14.36 -10.94
C ASN A 49 -1.18 13.32 -9.84
N THR A 50 -1.54 12.08 -10.17
CA THR A 50 -1.49 10.96 -9.23
C THR A 50 -0.81 9.74 -9.83
N TRP A 51 -0.17 8.94 -8.99
CA TRP A 51 0.41 7.66 -9.37
C TRP A 51 0.28 6.65 -8.22
N ASN A 52 -0.24 5.46 -8.49
CA ASN A 52 -0.39 4.40 -7.48
C ASN A 52 0.91 3.61 -7.22
N GLY A 53 2.02 3.99 -7.88
CA GLY A 53 3.31 3.32 -7.76
C GLY A 53 3.44 2.07 -8.62
N GLU A 54 2.43 1.76 -9.45
CA GLU A 54 2.46 0.63 -10.38
C GLU A 54 2.65 1.09 -11.83
N GLY A 55 3.29 0.24 -12.63
CA GLY A 55 3.60 0.53 -14.03
C GLY A 55 4.74 1.53 -14.23
N GLU A 56 4.79 2.15 -15.40
CA GLU A 56 5.84 3.13 -15.73
C GLU A 56 5.67 4.42 -14.94
N MET A 57 6.79 4.93 -14.42
CA MET A 57 6.80 6.20 -13.70
C MET A 57 6.36 7.33 -14.64
N PRO A 58 5.33 8.11 -14.29
CA PRO A 58 4.80 9.12 -15.17
C PRO A 58 5.77 10.28 -15.35
N SER A 59 5.65 10.97 -16.49
CA SER A 59 6.58 12.04 -16.90
C SER A 59 6.67 13.20 -15.90
N TRP A 60 5.58 13.52 -15.19
CA TRP A 60 5.60 14.55 -14.14
C TRP A 60 6.54 14.17 -12.99
N LEU A 61 6.51 12.90 -12.55
CA LEU A 61 7.33 12.40 -11.45
C LEU A 61 8.79 12.22 -11.86
N LEU A 62 9.03 11.78 -13.10
CA LEU A 62 10.38 11.72 -13.68
C LEU A 62 11.06 13.09 -13.69
N ARG A 63 10.34 14.18 -14.02
CA ARG A 63 10.91 15.54 -14.00
C ARG A 63 11.41 15.93 -12.61
N TYR A 64 10.64 15.66 -11.57
CA TYR A 64 11.05 15.93 -10.19
C TYR A 64 12.24 15.06 -9.76
N LYS A 65 12.22 13.77 -10.13
CA LYS A 65 13.34 12.87 -9.88
C LYS A 65 14.63 13.34 -10.57
N HIS A 66 14.55 13.78 -11.83
CA HIS A 66 15.68 14.35 -12.56
C HIS A 66 16.18 15.68 -11.98
N ALA A 67 15.30 16.44 -11.33
CA ALA A 67 15.67 17.64 -10.56
C ALA A 67 16.33 17.31 -9.20
N GLY A 68 16.51 16.02 -8.87
CA GLY A 68 17.12 15.57 -7.63
C GLY A 68 16.16 15.52 -6.44
N GLN A 69 14.86 15.69 -6.66
CA GLN A 69 13.86 15.61 -5.61
C GLN A 69 13.49 14.14 -5.35
N ASP A 70 13.37 13.81 -4.06
CA ASP A 70 12.96 12.48 -3.65
C ASP A 70 11.45 12.27 -3.88
N ILE A 71 11.11 11.09 -4.40
CA ILE A 71 9.72 10.71 -4.73
C ILE A 71 8.83 10.64 -3.48
N GLU A 72 9.40 10.34 -2.32
CA GLU A 72 8.66 10.26 -1.05
C GLU A 72 8.05 11.60 -0.66
N HIS A 73 8.57 12.71 -1.20
CA HIS A 73 7.99 14.04 -1.00
C HIS A 73 6.57 14.17 -1.59
N PHE A 74 6.20 13.30 -2.51
CA PHE A 74 4.89 13.27 -3.16
C PHE A 74 3.98 12.19 -2.56
N ARG A 75 4.42 11.43 -1.55
CA ARG A 75 3.63 10.35 -0.97
C ARG A 75 2.38 10.89 -0.26
N CYS A 76 1.22 10.27 -0.51
CA CYS A 76 -0.06 10.55 0.16
C CYS A 76 -0.19 9.78 1.48
#